data_AF-A0A1M5U9N7-F1
#
_entry.id   AF-A0A1M5U9N7-F1
#
_cell.length_a   1.000
_cell.length_b   1.000
_cell.length_c   1.000
_cell.angle_alpha   90.00
_cell.angle_beta   90.00
_cell.angle_gamma   90.00
#
_symmetry.space_group_name_H-M   'P 1'
#
loop_
_entity.id
_entity.type
_entity.pdbx_description
1 polymer ?
#
loop_
_entity_poly.entity_id
_entity_poly.type
_entity_poly.pdbx_seq_one_letter_code
_entity_poly.pdbx_strand_id
1 'polypeptide(L)'
;MGVNKRMDEKEIMNIIRQPSLLELNNQNNLLAKEALIRFTKELSKCKPSKKYSSPTFIHTSYYIFLYLLKKELDNNNYIRACSEIGSLAYRDDIFQGRVLYNLSDVLKKHFRM
;
A
#
# COMPACT_ATOMS: atom_id res chain seq x y z
N MET A 1 16.97 2.49 -25.92
CA MET A 1 16.77 1.40 -24.95
C MET A 1 16.57 2.03 -23.57
N GLY A 2 15.32 2.23 -23.15
CA GLY A 2 15.02 2.82 -21.85
C GLY A 2 15.30 1.80 -20.76
N VAL A 3 16.30 2.05 -19.92
CA VAL A 3 16.53 1.25 -18.71
C VAL A 3 15.26 1.33 -17.89
N ASN A 4 14.55 0.21 -17.75
CA ASN A 4 13.37 0.09 -16.90
C ASN A 4 13.84 0.18 -15.44
N LYS A 5 14.07 1.41 -14.96
CA LYS A 5 14.54 1.69 -13.61
C LYS A 5 13.46 1.22 -12.64
N ARG A 6 13.80 0.20 -11.84
CA ARG A 6 12.93 -0.29 -10.78
C ARG A 6 12.75 0.82 -9.75
N MET A 7 11.49 1.10 -9.41
CA MET A 7 11.18 2.13 -8.41
C MET A 7 11.74 1.74 -7.05
N ASP A 8 12.29 2.71 -6.33
CA ASP A 8 12.70 2.52 -4.93
C ASP A 8 11.51 2.60 -3.96
N GLU A 9 11.73 2.24 -2.69
CA GLU A 9 10.69 2.21 -1.66
C GLU A 9 9.99 3.57 -1.47
N LYS A 10 10.74 4.68 -1.56
CA LYS A 10 10.19 6.03 -1.43
C LYS A 10 9.36 6.42 -2.64
N GLU A 11 9.86 6.10 -3.84
CA GLU A 11 9.15 6.30 -5.10
C GLU A 11 7.81 5.53 -5.10
N ILE A 12 7.79 4.30 -4.59
CA ILE A 12 6.57 3.49 -4.45
C ILE A 12 5.59 4.15 -3.48
N MET A 13 6.03 4.55 -2.29
CA MET A 13 5.16 5.19 -1.30
C MET A 13 4.59 6.53 -1.78
N ASN A 14 5.33 7.27 -2.61
CA ASN A 14 4.85 8.53 -3.17
C ASN A 14 3.64 8.37 -4.10
N ILE A 15 3.42 7.18 -4.68
CA ILE A 15 2.25 6.91 -5.54
C ILE A 15 0.95 7.18 -4.77
N ILE A 16 0.87 6.75 -3.51
CA ILE A 16 -0.34 6.86 -2.68
C ILE A 16 -0.33 8.07 -1.75
N ARG A 17 0.85 8.66 -1.49
CA ARG A 17 0.98 9.82 -0.60
C ARG A 17 0.19 11.01 -1.12
N GLN A 18 0.33 11.37 -2.39
CA GLN A 18 -0.36 12.53 -2.95
C GLN A 18 -1.89 12.36 -2.94
N PRO A 19 -2.45 11.23 -3.44
CA PRO A 19 -3.89 10.99 -3.36
C PRO A 19 -4.47 10.96 -1.94
N SER A 20 -3.69 10.55 -0.93
CA SER A 20 -4.16 10.49 0.46
C SER A 20 -4.48 11.85 1.09
N LEU A 21 -4.04 12.95 0.46
CA LEU A 21 -4.21 14.32 0.92
C LEU A 21 -5.28 15.09 0.14
N LEU A 22 -5.92 14.45 -0.84
CA LEU A 22 -6.93 15.09 -1.67
C LEU A 22 -8.26 15.23 -0.94
N GLU A 23 -9.02 16.27 -1.29
CA GLU A 23 -10.40 16.44 -0.83
C GLU A 23 -11.30 15.32 -1.32
N LEU A 24 -12.27 14.92 -0.49
CA LEU A 24 -13.20 13.84 -0.80
C LEU A 24 -14.24 14.29 -1.83
N ASN A 25 -14.02 13.90 -3.08
CA ASN A 25 -15.00 14.02 -4.16
C ASN A 25 -14.78 12.89 -5.18
N ASN A 26 -15.73 12.71 -6.10
CA ASN A 26 -15.71 11.60 -7.05
C ASN A 26 -14.46 11.58 -7.94
N GLN A 27 -14.02 12.75 -8.42
CA GLN A 27 -12.85 12.85 -9.30
C GLN A 27 -11.57 12.44 -8.56
N ASN A 28 -11.36 12.99 -7.36
CA ASN A 28 -10.20 12.68 -6.54
C ASN A 28 -10.22 11.22 -6.07
N ASN A 29 -11.40 10.67 -5.80
CA ASN A 29 -11.55 9.27 -5.43
C ASN A 29 -11.18 8.33 -6.59
N LEU A 30 -11.49 8.71 -7.83
CA LEU A 30 -11.04 7.96 -9.01
C LEU A 30 -9.53 8.04 -9.19
N LEU A 31 -8.92 9.23 -9.02
CA LEU A 31 -7.46 9.39 -9.05
C LEU A 31 -6.77 8.54 -7.98
N ALA A 32 -7.34 8.49 -6.77
CA ALA A 32 -6.84 7.63 -5.70
C ALA A 32 -6.94 6.14 -6.04
N LYS A 33 -8.02 5.71 -6.70
CA LYS A 33 -8.16 4.33 -7.20
C LYS A 33 -7.06 3.97 -8.19
N GLU A 34 -6.81 4.83 -9.17
CA GLU A 34 -5.76 4.63 -10.18
C GLU A 34 -4.39 4.54 -9.53
N ALA A 35 -4.12 5.41 -8.55
CA ALA A 35 -2.90 5.38 -7.76
C ALA A 35 -2.76 4.07 -6.97
N LEU A 36 -3.81 3.57 -6.31
CA LEU A 36 -3.79 2.29 -5.60
C LEU A 36 -3.51 1.12 -6.55
N ILE A 37 -4.10 1.11 -7.74
CA ILE A 37 -3.81 0.08 -8.76
C ILE A 37 -2.35 0.13 -9.17
N ARG A 38 -1.81 1.33 -9.45
CA ARG A 38 -0.39 1.51 -9.80
C ARG A 38 0.52 1.08 -8.66
N PHE A 39 0.21 1.48 -7.43
CA PHE A 39 0.92 1.09 -6.23
C PHE A 39 0.94 -0.43 -6.06
N THR A 40 -0.21 -1.09 -6.23
CA THR A 40 -0.34 -2.56 -6.16
C THR A 40 0.59 -3.25 -7.17
N LYS A 41 0.64 -2.75 -8.41
CA LYS A 41 1.54 -3.26 -9.46
C LYS A 41 3.00 -3.14 -9.04
N GLU A 42 3.44 -1.99 -8.55
CA GLU A 42 4.84 -1.78 -8.14
C GLU A 42 5.20 -2.55 -6.87
N LEU A 43 4.28 -2.59 -5.89
CA LEU A 43 4.43 -3.36 -4.67
C LEU A 43 4.62 -4.86 -4.97
N SER A 44 3.89 -5.40 -5.94
CA SER A 44 4.01 -6.81 -6.34
C SER A 44 5.37 -7.20 -6.92
N LYS A 45 6.15 -6.22 -7.42
CA LYS A 45 7.51 -6.44 -7.91
C LYS A 45 8.53 -6.46 -6.78
N CYS A 46 8.17 -5.97 -5.58
CA CYS A 46 9.06 -5.87 -4.44
C CYS A 46 9.40 -7.23 -3.85
N LYS A 47 10.65 -7.37 -3.39
CA LYS A 47 11.06 -8.49 -2.55
C LYS A 47 11.14 -7.98 -1.11
N PRO A 48 10.80 -8.81 -0.11
CA PRO A 48 10.96 -8.43 1.29
C PRO A 48 12.37 -7.92 1.58
N SER A 49 12.47 -6.85 2.36
CA SER A 49 13.76 -6.33 2.80
C SER A 49 14.43 -7.32 3.77
N LYS A 50 15.70 -7.66 3.51
CA LYS A 50 16.49 -8.55 4.37
C LYS A 50 16.77 -7.95 5.75
N LYS A 51 16.66 -6.62 5.89
CA LYS A 51 16.92 -5.87 7.13
C LYS A 51 15.98 -6.29 8.28
N TYR A 52 14.79 -6.81 7.96
CA TYR A 52 13.76 -7.19 8.93
C TYR A 52 13.48 -8.69 8.96
N SER A 53 14.48 -9.48 8.61
CA SER A 53 14.43 -10.95 8.66
C SER A 53 14.54 -11.52 10.08
N SER A 54 14.80 -10.69 11.10
CA SER A 54 14.87 -11.14 12.49
C SER A 54 13.50 -11.58 13.00
N PRO A 55 13.34 -12.81 13.53
CA PRO A 55 12.07 -13.38 13.95
C PRO A 55 11.58 -12.88 15.32
N THR A 56 12.28 -11.94 15.95
CA THR A 56 12.20 -11.70 17.40
C THR A 56 10.97 -10.91 17.88
N PHE A 57 10.17 -10.32 17.01
CA PHE A 57 8.96 -9.61 17.44
C PHE A 57 7.77 -9.89 16.53
N ILE A 58 6.74 -10.53 17.08
CA ILE A 58 5.43 -10.67 16.45
C ILE A 58 4.71 -9.32 16.60
N HIS A 59 5.03 -8.36 15.73
CA HIS A 59 4.26 -7.13 15.62
C HIS A 59 3.00 -7.43 14.80
N THR A 60 1.86 -7.55 15.49
CA THR A 60 0.53 -7.74 14.89
C THR A 60 -0.24 -6.42 14.74
N SER A 61 0.35 -5.30 15.16
CA SER A 61 -0.22 -3.95 15.03
C SER A 61 -0.68 -3.66 13.61
N TYR A 62 0.08 -4.10 12.60
CA TYR A 62 -0.26 -3.87 11.20
C TYR A 62 -1.63 -4.44 10.77
N TYR A 63 -2.15 -5.46 11.46
CA TYR A 63 -3.45 -6.04 11.11
C TYR A 63 -4.60 -5.05 11.28
N ILE A 64 -4.52 -4.11 12.24
CA ILE A 64 -5.58 -3.11 12.42
C ILE A 64 -5.67 -2.21 11.18
N PHE A 65 -4.52 -1.81 10.63
CA PHE A 65 -4.46 -0.98 9.43
C PHE A 65 -4.89 -1.75 8.18
N LEU A 66 -4.56 -3.05 8.08
CA LEU A 66 -5.06 -3.90 6.99
C LEU A 66 -6.58 -4.08 7.04
N TYR A 67 -7.15 -4.22 8.24
CA TYR A 67 -8.60 -4.29 8.43
C TYR A 67 -9.28 -2.98 8.01
N LEU A 68 -8.75 -1.84 8.45
CA LEU A 68 -9.26 -0.52 8.07
C LEU A 68 -9.14 -0.29 6.56
N LEU A 69 -7.98 -0.60 5.98
CA LEU A 69 -7.78 -0.56 4.52
C LEU A 69 -8.84 -1.38 3.80
N LYS A 70 -9.04 -2.65 4.18
CA LYS A 70 -10.05 -3.50 3.55
C LYS A 70 -11.45 -2.89 3.64
N LYS A 71 -11.82 -2.36 4.81
CA LYS A 71 -13.12 -1.70 5.02
C LYS A 71 -13.30 -0.50 4.07
N GLU A 72 -12.29 0.35 3.94
CA GLU A 72 -12.37 1.52 3.04
C GLU A 72 -12.41 1.10 1.56
N LEU A 73 -11.68 0.05 1.18
CA LEU A 73 -11.75 -0.55 -0.16
C LEU A 73 -13.15 -1.09 -0.47
N ASP A 74 -13.76 -1.85 0.44
CA ASP A 74 -15.11 -2.41 0.28
C ASP A 74 -16.17 -1.28 0.14
N ASN A 75 -15.95 -0.14 0.80
CA ASN A 75 -16.79 1.05 0.69
C ASN A 75 -16.46 1.94 -0.53
N ASN A 76 -15.50 1.56 -1.37
CA ASN A 76 -14.98 2.36 -2.48
C ASN A 76 -14.42 3.74 -2.07
N ASN A 77 -13.95 3.89 -0.82
CA ASN A 77 -13.32 5.10 -0.30
C ASN A 77 -11.80 5.07 -0.55
N TYR A 78 -11.40 5.21 -1.80
CA TYR A 78 -10.00 5.03 -2.23
C TYR A 78 -9.04 6.08 -1.66
N ILE A 79 -9.48 7.33 -1.45
CA ILE A 79 -8.65 8.35 -0.78
C ILE A 79 -8.30 7.89 0.64
N ARG A 80 -9.29 7.39 1.39
CA ARG A 80 -9.07 6.89 2.76
C ARG A 80 -8.22 5.62 2.75
N ALA A 81 -8.43 4.73 1.78
CA ALA A 81 -7.56 3.56 1.61
C ALA A 81 -6.08 3.97 1.41
N CYS A 82 -5.78 5.03 0.64
CA CYS A 82 -4.43 5.58 0.55
C CYS A 82 -3.92 6.09 1.92
N SER A 83 -4.76 6.78 2.69
CA SER A 83 -4.41 7.26 4.04
C SER A 83 -4.14 6.13 5.02
N GLU A 84 -4.88 5.03 4.96
CA GLU A 84 -4.65 3.85 5.81
C GLU A 84 -3.31 3.17 5.50
N ILE A 85 -2.94 3.07 4.22
CA ILE A 85 -1.61 2.57 3.84
C ILE A 85 -0.51 3.53 4.32
N GLY A 86 -0.74 4.84 4.26
CA GLY A 86 0.16 5.84 4.85
C GLY A 86 0.33 5.66 6.37
N SER A 87 -0.76 5.39 7.07
CA SER A 87 -0.75 5.11 8.52
C SER A 87 -0.01 3.81 8.85
N LEU A 88 -0.21 2.76 8.03
CA LEU A 88 0.56 1.53 8.11
C LEU A 88 2.06 1.81 7.94
N ALA A 89 2.45 2.55 6.91
CA ALA A 89 3.86 2.89 6.63
C ALA A 89 4.54 3.69 7.75
N TYR A 90 3.76 4.48 8.49
CA TYR A 90 4.25 5.25 9.62
C TYR A 90 4.53 4.37 10.85
N ARG A 91 3.77 3.28 11.01
CA ARG A 91 3.83 2.41 12.19
C ARG A 91 4.70 1.18 12.00
N ASP A 92 4.64 0.60 10.80
CA ASP A 92 5.27 -0.66 10.45
C ASP A 92 5.99 -0.53 9.10
N ASP A 93 7.07 -1.29 8.91
CA ASP A 93 7.78 -1.31 7.64
C ASP A 93 6.98 -2.13 6.62
N ILE A 94 6.40 -1.45 5.62
CA ILE A 94 5.61 -2.08 4.55
C ILE A 94 6.42 -3.11 3.76
N PHE A 95 7.73 -2.97 3.67
CA PHE A 95 8.61 -3.87 2.92
C PHE A 95 9.13 -5.03 3.78
N GLN A 96 8.73 -5.11 5.05
CA GLN A 96 8.86 -6.32 5.85
C GLN A 96 7.96 -7.43 5.26
N GLY A 97 8.49 -8.65 5.13
CA GLY A 97 7.84 -9.70 4.35
C GLY A 97 6.37 -9.97 4.72
N ARG A 98 6.03 -10.06 6.02
CA ARG A 98 4.66 -10.32 6.46
C ARG A 98 3.71 -9.17 6.08
N VAL A 99 4.14 -7.92 6.29
CA VAL A 99 3.35 -6.72 5.94
C VAL A 99 3.21 -6.62 4.43
N LEU A 100 4.31 -6.77 3.69
CA LEU A 100 4.34 -6.71 2.23
C LEU A 100 3.38 -7.71 1.59
N TYR A 101 3.45 -8.98 2.02
CA TYR A 101 2.62 -10.03 1.46
C TYR A 101 1.14 -9.85 1.81
N ASN A 102 0.82 -9.54 3.07
CA ASN A 102 -0.57 -9.35 3.49
C ASN A 102 -1.19 -8.09 2.86
N LEU A 103 -0.45 -6.98 2.78
CA LEU A 103 -0.90 -5.77 2.08
C LEU A 103 -1.13 -6.05 0.59
N SER A 104 -0.17 -6.74 -0.07
CA SER A 104 -0.29 -7.10 -1.48
C SER A 104 -1.49 -8.00 -1.74
N ASP A 105 -1.75 -8.98 -0.86
CA ASP A 105 -2.88 -9.89 -0.99
C ASP A 105 -4.23 -9.17 -0.87
N VAL A 106 -4.38 -8.27 0.12
CA VAL A 106 -5.59 -7.45 0.29
C VAL A 106 -5.87 -6.62 -0.97
N LEU A 107 -4.84 -5.93 -1.49
CA LEU A 107 -4.98 -5.08 -2.67
C LEU A 107 -5.27 -5.88 -3.95
N LYS A 108 -4.55 -6.98 -4.18
CA LYS A 108 -4.74 -7.84 -5.35
C LYS A 108 -6.12 -8.48 -5.37
N LYS A 109 -6.61 -8.97 -4.22
CA LYS A 109 -7.98 -9.51 -4.10
C LYS A 109 -9.03 -8.46 -4.45
N HIS A 110 -8.87 -7.24 -3.97
CA HIS A 110 -9.81 -6.16 -4.26
C HIS A 110 -9.82 -5.78 -5.75
N PHE A 111 -8.64 -5.64 -6.36
CA PHE A 111 -8.52 -5.26 -7.79
C PHE A 111 -8.57 -6.42 -8.78
N ARG A 112 -8.70 -7.68 -8.31
CA ARG A 112 -8.69 -8.92 -9.11
C ARG A 112 -7.44 -9.05 -10.00
N MET A 113 -6.27 -8.86 -9.38
CA MET A 113 -4.95 -8.83 -10.01
C MET A 113 -4.04 -9.99 -9.62
#